data_AF-A0A662C9X2-F1
#
_entry.id   AF-A0A662C9X2-F1
#
_cell.length_a   1.000
_cell.length_b   1.000
_cell.length_c   1.000
_cell.angle_alpha   90.00
_cell.angle_beta   90.00
_cell.angle_gamma   90.00
#
_symmetry.space_group_name_H-M   'P 1'
#
loop_
_entity.id
_entity.type
_entity.pdbx_description
1 polymer ?
#
loop_
_entity_poly.entity_id
_entity_poly.type
_entity_poly.pdbx_seq_one_letter_code
_entity_poly.pdbx_strand_id
1 'polypeptide(L)' 'MVIKTPTKFFFVKGRSEGFMPLNAFDSALLDAGIGNTNLVKMSSIIPPRCQEVDPIPLPQGALVPAAYASITSQEPGEV' A
#
# COMPACT_ATOMS: atom_id res chain seq x y z
N MET A 1 25.25 9.30 6.73
CA MET A 1 24.30 9.07 5.61
C MET A 1 22.97 9.70 5.99
N VAL A 2 22.54 10.77 5.33
CA VAL A 2 21.24 11.41 5.60
C VAL A 2 20.20 10.69 4.75
N ILE A 3 19.45 9.78 5.37
CA ILE A 3 18.25 9.21 4.73
C ILE A 3 17.16 10.28 4.84
N LYS A 4 16.56 10.69 3.71
CA LYS A 4 15.40 11.58 3.74
C LYS A 4 14.21 10.81 4.31
N THR A 5 13.83 11.13 5.53
CA THR A 5 12.67 10.54 6.20
C THR A 5 11.37 11.13 5.64
N PRO A 6 10.32 10.31 5.41
CA PRO A 6 9.00 10.83 5.06
C PRO A 6 8.50 11.86 6.08
N THR A 7 7.75 12.86 5.61
CA THR A 7 7.12 13.91 6.44
C THR A 7 5.60 13.91 6.35
N LYS A 8 5.05 13.09 5.46
CA LYS A 8 3.61 12.90 5.25
C LYS A 8 3.30 11.43 5.14
N PHE A 9 2.12 11.03 5.59
CA PHE A 9 1.60 9.69 5.40
C PHE A 9 0.09 9.76 5.18
N PHE A 10 -0.48 8.71 4.62
CA PHE A 10 -1.92 8.57 4.46
C PHE A 10 -2.28 7.08 4.57
N PHE A 11 -3.53 6.79 4.94
CA PHE A 11 -4.05 5.43 4.98
C PHE A 11 -4.83 5.11 3.70
N VAL A 12 -4.67 3.89 3.21
CA VAL A 12 -5.48 3.32 2.14
C VAL A 12 -5.84 1.89 2.47
N LYS A 13 -6.94 1.43 1.88
CA LYS A 13 -7.34 0.03 1.85
C LYS A 13 -7.92 -0.25 0.49
N GLY A 14 -7.81 -1.49 0.05
CA GLY A 14 -8.45 -1.94 -1.17
C GLY A 14 -8.71 -3.43 -1.09
N ARG A 15 -9.60 -3.88 -1.96
CA ARG A 15 -9.93 -5.30 -2.13
C ARG A 15 -10.18 -5.58 -3.59
N SER A 16 -9.80 -6.76 -4.05
CA SER A 16 -10.11 -7.22 -5.39
C SER A 16 -10.05 -8.72 -5.48
N GLU A 17 -10.83 -9.26 -6.41
CA GLU A 17 -10.65 -10.60 -6.94
C GLU A 17 -9.51 -10.63 -7.97
N GLY A 18 -9.03 -11.84 -8.28
CA GLY A 18 -8.05 -12.05 -9.34
C GLY A 18 -7.87 -13.53 -9.66
N PHE A 19 -7.42 -13.83 -10.88
CA PHE A 19 -7.21 -15.22 -11.34
C PHE A 19 -6.16 -15.99 -10.54
N MET A 20 -5.20 -15.27 -9.95
CA MET A 20 -4.19 -15.82 -9.05
C MET A 20 -4.04 -14.90 -7.84
N PRO A 21 -3.53 -15.40 -6.69
CA PRO A 21 -3.34 -14.59 -5.49
C PRO A 21 -2.56 -13.28 -5.74
N LEU A 22 -1.53 -13.33 -6.59
CA LEU A 22 -0.74 -12.15 -6.92
C LEU A 22 -1.54 -11.13 -7.74
N ASN A 23 -2.40 -11.58 -8.67
CA ASN A 23 -3.27 -10.68 -9.44
C ASN A 23 -4.34 -10.04 -8.55
N ALA A 24 -4.90 -10.80 -7.61
CA ALA A 24 -5.86 -10.30 -6.63
C ALA A 24 -5.22 -9.23 -5.73
N PHE A 25 -4.01 -9.50 -5.23
CA PHE A 25 -3.23 -8.54 -4.46
C PHE A 25 -2.91 -7.27 -5.27
N ASP A 26 -2.40 -7.40 -6.49
CA ASP A 26 -2.09 -6.27 -7.38
C ASP A 26 -3.33 -5.41 -7.66
N SER A 27 -4.45 -6.05 -7.98
CA SER A 27 -5.72 -5.35 -8.21
C SER A 27 -6.26 -4.69 -6.94
N ALA A 28 -6.04 -5.27 -5.76
CA ALA A 28 -6.38 -4.64 -4.49
C ALA A 28 -5.50 -3.40 -4.21
N LEU A 29 -4.24 -3.38 -4.66
CA LEU A 29 -3.42 -2.18 -4.60
C LEU A 29 -3.91 -1.09 -5.56
N LEU A 30 -4.41 -1.47 -6.74
CA LEU A 30 -5.04 -0.55 -7.69
C LEU A 30 -6.33 0.05 -7.11
N ASP A 31 -7.19 -0.76 -6.49
CA ASP A 31 -8.39 -0.32 -5.76
C ASP A 31 -8.03 0.64 -4.61
N ALA A 32 -6.93 0.35 -3.90
CA ALA A 32 -6.36 1.22 -2.87
C ALA A 32 -5.70 2.50 -3.41
N GLY A 33 -5.60 2.69 -4.73
CA GLY A 33 -4.99 3.87 -5.35
C GLY A 33 -3.45 3.90 -5.36
N ILE A 34 -2.78 2.80 -4.98
CA ILE A 34 -1.31 2.70 -4.89
C ILE A 34 -0.69 1.63 -5.79
N GLY A 35 -1.48 0.93 -6.60
CA GLY A 35 -1.04 -0.22 -7.40
C GLY A 35 0.04 0.08 -8.45
N ASN A 36 0.11 1.31 -8.95
CA ASN A 36 1.14 1.70 -9.91
C ASN A 36 2.45 2.17 -9.25
N THR A 37 2.73 1.76 -8.01
CA THR A 37 3.94 2.14 -7.26
C THR A 37 4.75 0.93 -6.82
N ASN A 38 6.02 1.16 -6.49
CA ASN A 38 6.91 0.14 -5.93
C ASN A 38 6.88 0.23 -4.40
N LEU A 39 6.12 -0.67 -3.76
CA LEU A 39 6.00 -0.71 -2.31
C LEU A 39 7.26 -1.29 -1.65
N VAL A 40 7.90 -0.50 -0.79
CA VAL A 40 8.99 -0.95 0.08
C VAL A 40 8.40 -1.27 1.44
N LYS A 41 8.33 -2.57 1.78
CA LYS A 41 7.69 -3.04 3.02
C LYS A 41 8.44 -2.57 4.26
N MET A 42 7.75 -1.88 5.15
CA MET A 42 8.25 -1.40 6.45
C MET A 42 7.73 -2.28 7.59
N SER A 43 8.37 -2.20 8.76
CA SER A 43 7.90 -2.91 9.96
C SER A 43 6.55 -2.38 10.44
N SER A 44 6.47 -1.11 10.88
CA SER A 44 5.22 -0.38 11.23
C SER A 44 5.50 0.92 12.02
N ILE A 45 6.39 1.80 11.54
CA ILE A 45 6.72 3.05 12.27
C ILE A 45 6.41 4.27 11.41
N ILE A 46 5.59 5.18 11.95
CA ILE A 46 5.42 6.53 11.41
C ILE A 46 6.50 7.42 12.04
N PRO A 47 7.35 8.09 11.23
CA PRO A 47 8.38 8.96 11.77
C PRO A 47 7.80 10.14 12.58
N PRO A 48 8.52 10.65 13.59
CA PRO A 48 8.09 11.82 14.36
C PRO A 48 7.80 13.01 13.45
N ARG A 49 6.74 13.77 13.79
CA ARG A 49 6.28 14.97 13.06
C ARG A 49 5.78 14.71 11.63
N CYS A 50 5.53 13.45 11.24
CA CYS A 50 4.76 13.20 10.03
C CYS A 50 3.35 13.75 10.16
N GLN A 51 2.86 14.37 9.09
CA GLN A 51 1.50 14.84 8.97
C GLN A 51 0.65 13.80 8.25
N GLU A 52 -0.49 13.43 8.83
CA GLU A 52 -1.51 12.68 8.12
C GLU A 52 -2.16 13.58 7.06
N VAL A 53 -2.24 13.11 5.83
CA VAL A 53 -2.89 13.79 4.72
C VAL A 53 -3.92 12.88 4.08
N ASP A 54 -4.84 13.46 3.31
CA ASP A 54 -5.71 12.67 2.45
C ASP A 54 -4.88 11.92 1.39
N PRO A 55 -5.35 10.75 0.89
CA PRO A 55 -4.69 10.05 -0.19
C PRO A 55 -4.43 10.97 -1.39
N ILE A 56 -3.18 10.97 -1.86
CA ILE A 56 -2.75 11.77 -3.01
C ILE A 56 -2.31 10.85 -4.15
N PRO A 57 -2.44 11.29 -5.41
CA PRO A 57 -1.85 10.56 -6.53
C PRO A 57 -0.32 10.49 -6.36
N LEU A 58 0.21 9.29 -6.45
CA LEU A 58 1.66 9.04 -6.42
C LEU A 58 2.20 8.88 -7.85
N PRO A 59 3.44 9.33 -8.12
CA PRO A 59 4.07 9.09 -9.42
C PRO A 59 4.17 7.59 -9.70
N GLN A 60 3.90 7.20 -10.94
CA GLN A 60 4.03 5.80 -11.36
C GLN A 60 5.49 5.32 -11.17
N GLY A 61 5.66 4.13 -10.61
CA GLY A 61 6.95 3.53 -10.31
C GLY A 61 7.69 4.12 -9.09
N ALA A 62 7.10 5.07 -8.36
CA ALA A 62 7.70 5.64 -7.17
C ALA A 62 8.02 4.56 -6.12
N LEU A 63 9.16 4.69 -5.43
CA LEU A 63 9.48 3.87 -4.25
C LEU A 63 8.73 4.43 -3.05
N VAL A 64 7.77 3.66 -2.52
CA VAL A 64 6.87 4.09 -1.44
C VAL A 64 7.13 3.23 -0.21
N PRO A 65 7.72 3.78 0.86
CA PRO A 65 7.77 3.11 2.15
C PRO A 65 6.36 2.87 2.68
N ALA A 66 5.95 1.62 2.80
CA ALA A 66 4.60 1.25 3.21
C ALA A 66 4.64 0.15 4.27
N ALA A 67 3.96 0.37 5.39
CA ALA A 67 3.57 -0.70 6.30
C ALA A 67 2.19 -1.18 5.87
N TYR A 68 2.08 -2.46 5.49
CA TYR A 68 0.81 -3.02 5.04
C TYR A 68 0.67 -4.48 5.49
N ALA A 69 -0.59 -4.90 5.58
CA ALA A 69 -0.99 -6.28 5.73
C ALA A 69 -1.96 -6.61 4.59
N SER A 70 -1.97 -7.86 4.16
CA SER A 70 -2.89 -8.37 3.15
C SER A 70 -3.30 -9.79 3.53
N ILE A 71 -4.54 -10.12 3.22
CA ILE A 71 -5.09 -11.46 3.31
C ILE A 71 -5.67 -11.82 1.95
N THR A 72 -5.59 -13.09 1.58
CA THR A 72 -6.15 -13.61 0.33
C THR A 72 -6.82 -14.93 0.64
N SER A 73 -8.03 -15.11 0.13
CA SER A 73 -8.78 -16.36 0.19
C SER A 73 -9.00 -16.92 -1.21
N GLN A 74 -9.13 -18.23 -1.32
CA GLN A 74 -9.60 -18.93 -2.51
C GLN A 74 -10.92 -19.68 -2.25
N GLU A 75 -11.44 -19.61 -1.02
CA GLU A 75 -12.63 -20.31 -0.60
C GLU A 75 -13.88 -19.44 -0.85
N PRO A 76 -14.79 -19.84 -1.75
CA PRO A 76 -15.98 -19.06 -2.03
C PRO A 76 -16.84 -18.83 -0.77
N GLY A 77 -17.07 -17.57 -0.43
CA GLY A 77 -17.91 -17.17 0.71
C GLY A 77 -17.16 -16.97 2.04
N GLU A 78 -15.84 -17.16 2.07
CA GLU A 78 -15.01 -16.76 3.21
C GLU A 78 -14.92 -15.22 3.31
N VAL A 79 -14.94 -14.69 4.55
CA VAL A 79 -14.90 -13.24 4.87
C VAL A 79 -13.68 -12.90 5.71
#